data_AF-A0A4W5KEH7-F1
#
_entry.id   AF-A0A4W5KEH7-F1
#
_cell.length_a   1.000
_cell.length_b   1.000
_cell.length_c   1.000
_cell.angle_alpha   90.00
_cell.angle_beta   90.00
_cell.angle_gamma   90.00
#
_symmetry.space_group_name_H-M   'P 1'
#
loop_
_entity.id
_entity.type
_entity.pdbx_description
1 polymer ?
#
loop_
_entity_poly.entity_id
_entity_poly.type
_entity_poly.pdbx_seq_one_letter_code
_entity_poly.pdbx_strand_id
1 'polypeptide(L)'
;MLFGGGQERNFRPGTENTPMIAGLGKAAELVNSNLTEYETHMLDTRDYLEEQLEAVFGRERIHFNSHFPDSETLPNTCNVSILGPGLQGVSKLLSGTVGPGWKLYALPSVDPYGQTPSSFHTRR
;
A
#
# COMPACT_ATOMS: atom_id res chain seq x y z
N MET A 1 -30.08 -17.53 10.89
CA MET A 1 -29.17 -18.37 11.71
C MET A 1 -28.27 -19.12 10.74
N LEU A 2 -26.95 -19.03 10.89
CA LEU A 2 -26.01 -19.82 10.10
C LEU A 2 -25.97 -21.23 10.70
N PHE A 3 -26.37 -22.24 9.92
CA PHE A 3 -26.38 -23.64 10.37
C PHE A 3 -25.03 -24.30 10.07
N GLY A 4 -24.50 -25.04 11.04
CA GLY A 4 -23.18 -25.69 10.97
C GLY A 4 -22.97 -26.70 12.11
N GLY A 5 -21.71 -27.10 12.35
CA GLY A 5 -21.36 -28.15 13.32
C GLY A 5 -21.02 -27.65 14.73
N GLY A 6 -21.40 -26.42 15.10
CA GLY A 6 -21.09 -25.85 16.40
C GLY A 6 -19.73 -25.14 16.53
N GLN A 7 -18.98 -24.99 15.43
CA GLN A 7 -17.67 -24.30 15.43
C GLN A 7 -17.80 -22.83 15.87
N GLU A 8 -16.76 -22.30 16.49
CA GLU A 8 -16.72 -20.92 17.03
C GLU A 8 -17.99 -20.56 17.82
N ARG A 9 -18.48 -21.49 18.66
CA ARG A 9 -19.72 -21.34 19.47
C ARG A 9 -20.97 -20.96 18.65
N ASN A 10 -21.04 -21.40 17.39
CA ASN A 10 -22.06 -21.07 16.39
C ASN A 10 -21.96 -19.66 15.76
N PHE A 11 -20.91 -18.87 16.05
CA PHE A 11 -20.73 -17.56 15.40
C PHE A 11 -20.13 -17.68 14.00
N ARG A 12 -19.28 -18.68 13.77
CA ARG A 12 -18.64 -18.95 12.48
C ARG A 12 -18.65 -20.46 12.21
N PRO A 13 -19.58 -20.95 11.37
CA PRO A 13 -19.64 -22.38 11.03
C PRO A 13 -18.47 -22.80 10.13
N GLY A 14 -18.23 -24.11 10.07
CA GLY A 14 -17.19 -24.74 9.25
C GLY A 14 -15.92 -25.02 10.04
N THR A 15 -15.19 -26.07 9.66
CA THR A 15 -13.96 -26.54 10.35
C THR A 15 -12.98 -25.39 10.58
N GLU A 16 -12.41 -25.30 11.78
CA GLU A 16 -11.40 -24.29 12.08
C GLU A 16 -10.16 -24.50 11.22
N ASN A 17 -9.56 -23.39 10.78
CA ASN A 17 -8.29 -23.42 10.09
C ASN A 17 -7.15 -23.49 11.11
N THR A 18 -6.97 -24.67 11.72
CA THR A 18 -5.99 -24.92 12.79
C THR A 18 -4.58 -24.42 12.46
N PRO A 19 -3.99 -24.64 11.27
CA PRO A 19 -2.64 -24.12 10.99
C PRO A 19 -2.60 -22.58 10.93
N MET A 20 -3.62 -21.92 10.38
CA MET A 20 -3.67 -20.45 10.38
C MET A 20 -3.89 -19.88 11.78
N ILE A 21 -4.68 -20.55 12.63
CA ILE A 21 -4.89 -20.14 14.03
C ILE A 21 -3.58 -20.26 14.82
N ALA A 22 -2.84 -21.35 14.64
CA ALA A 22 -1.52 -21.51 15.26
C ALA A 22 -0.54 -20.41 14.82
N GLY A 23 -0.52 -20.10 13.52
CA GLY A 23 0.30 -19.00 12.97
C GLY A 23 -0.10 -17.64 13.55
N LEU A 24 -1.39 -17.35 13.64
CA LEU A 24 -1.91 -16.12 14.26
C LEU A 24 -1.52 -16.04 15.74
N GLY A 25 -1.63 -17.15 16.48
CA GLY A 25 -1.21 -17.23 17.88
C GLY A 25 0.27 -16.89 18.06
N LYS A 26 1.15 -17.46 17.21
CA LYS A 26 2.59 -17.16 17.28
C LYS A 26 2.91 -15.72 16.89
N ALA A 27 2.21 -15.17 15.89
CA ALA A 27 2.36 -13.76 15.51
C ALA A 27 1.96 -12.84 16.67
N ALA A 28 0.83 -13.11 17.34
CA ALA A 28 0.39 -12.34 18.50
C ALA A 28 1.38 -12.43 19.68
N GLU A 29 1.97 -13.61 19.92
CA GLU A 29 3.01 -13.80 20.93
C GLU A 29 4.24 -12.91 20.63
N LEU A 30 4.74 -12.93 19.39
CA LEU A 30 5.89 -12.12 18.98
C LEU A 30 5.60 -10.62 19.08
N VAL A 31 4.42 -10.17 18.65
CA VAL A 31 4.01 -8.77 18.78
C VAL A 31 3.99 -8.38 20.26
N ASN A 32 3.37 -9.19 21.13
CA ASN A 32 3.29 -8.88 22.55
C ASN A 32 4.67 -8.77 23.23
N SER A 33 5.65 -9.58 22.80
CA SER A 33 7.00 -9.55 23.36
C SER A 33 7.87 -8.41 22.82
N ASN A 34 7.61 -7.90 21.61
CA ASN A 34 8.53 -7.00 20.91
C ASN A 34 7.86 -5.69 20.44
N LEU A 35 6.64 -5.40 20.87
CA LEU A 35 5.82 -4.28 20.36
C LEU A 35 6.59 -2.96 20.38
N THR A 36 7.20 -2.61 21.51
CA THR A 36 7.95 -1.36 21.68
C THR A 36 9.17 -1.30 20.75
N GLU A 37 9.90 -2.40 20.57
CA GLU A 37 11.05 -2.46 19.67
C GLU A 37 10.61 -2.24 18.21
N TYR A 38 9.53 -2.91 17.79
CA TYR A 38 8.97 -2.73 16.45
C TYR A 38 8.51 -1.30 16.23
N GLU A 39 7.81 -0.72 17.21
CA GLU A 39 7.35 0.66 17.15
C GLU A 39 8.51 1.64 17.01
N THR A 40 9.53 1.57 17.89
CA THR A 40 10.71 2.44 17.82
C THR A 40 11.43 2.30 16.49
N HIS A 41 11.70 1.07 16.05
CA HIS A 41 12.40 0.85 14.78
C HIS A 41 11.61 1.37 13.56
N MET A 42 10.29 1.18 13.56
CA MET A 42 9.43 1.68 12.50
C MET A 42 9.41 3.22 12.49
N LEU A 43 9.31 3.86 13.66
CA LEU A 43 9.37 5.32 13.80
C LEU A 43 10.70 5.88 13.27
N ASP A 44 11.82 5.33 13.73
CA ASP A 44 13.15 5.78 13.32
C ASP A 44 13.33 5.71 11.80
N THR A 45 12.84 4.61 11.20
CA THR A 45 12.93 4.41 9.74
C THR A 45 12.03 5.37 8.98
N ARG A 46 10.82 5.64 9.49
CA ARG A 46 9.89 6.62 8.90
C ARG A 46 10.48 8.02 8.98
N ASP A 47 10.94 8.44 10.15
CA ASP A 47 11.47 9.78 10.37
C ASP A 47 12.70 10.03 9.50
N TYR A 48 13.58 9.03 9.38
CA TYR A 48 14.70 9.08 8.44
C TYR A 48 14.23 9.23 6.99
N LEU A 49 13.23 8.46 6.55
CA LEU A 49 12.69 8.57 5.20
C LEU A 49 12.13 9.98 4.94
N GLU A 50 11.36 10.52 5.87
CA GLU A 50 10.78 11.86 5.76
C GLU A 50 11.87 12.95 5.67
N GLU A 51 12.90 12.87 6.52
CA GLU A 51 14.05 13.78 6.48
C GLU A 51 14.77 13.72 5.11
N GLN A 52 15.02 12.51 4.58
CA GLN A 52 15.68 12.35 3.29
C GLN A 52 14.82 12.87 2.14
N LEU A 53 13.50 12.66 2.19
CA LEU A 53 12.59 13.21 1.18
C LEU A 53 12.65 14.74 1.19
N GLU A 54 12.54 15.36 2.36
CA GLU A 54 12.67 16.82 2.50
C GLU A 54 14.02 17.33 1.97
N ALA A 55 15.11 16.62 2.25
CA ALA A 55 16.44 16.99 1.78
C ALA A 55 16.58 16.93 0.24
N VAL A 56 15.99 15.92 -0.41
CA VAL A 56 16.11 15.70 -1.86
C VAL A 56 15.20 16.63 -2.67
N PHE A 57 13.93 16.76 -2.28
CA PHE A 57 12.95 17.51 -3.07
C PHE A 57 12.74 18.94 -2.57
N GLY A 58 13.13 19.24 -1.32
CA GLY A 58 12.90 20.52 -0.67
C GLY A 58 11.49 20.61 -0.07
N ARG A 59 11.39 21.24 1.10
CA ARG A 59 10.14 21.35 1.88
C ARG A 59 8.96 21.99 1.13
N GLU A 60 9.22 22.90 0.20
CA GLU A 60 8.16 23.56 -0.57
C GLU A 60 7.50 22.65 -1.61
N ARG A 61 8.17 21.57 -1.99
CA ARG A 61 7.71 20.62 -3.02
C ARG A 61 7.24 19.29 -2.42
N ILE A 62 7.22 19.16 -1.10
CA ILE A 62 6.74 17.95 -0.42
C ILE A 62 5.59 18.34 0.49
N HIS A 63 4.55 17.51 0.47
CA HIS A 63 3.46 17.58 1.42
C HIS A 63 3.22 16.20 2.03
N PHE A 64 3.39 16.08 3.34
CA PHE A 64 3.09 14.86 4.07
C PHE A 64 1.60 14.84 4.43
N ASN A 65 0.87 13.84 3.92
CA ASN A 65 -0.56 13.67 4.14
C ASN A 65 -0.88 12.93 5.46
N SER A 66 0.16 12.45 6.16
CA SER A 66 0.00 11.71 7.42
C SER A 66 -0.01 12.63 8.65
N HIS A 67 0.64 13.81 8.58
CA HIS A 67 0.85 14.67 9.75
C HIS A 67 -0.32 15.65 9.96
N PHE A 68 -1.31 15.23 10.74
CA PHE A 68 -2.38 16.12 11.20
C PHE A 68 -2.03 16.68 12.59
N PRO A 69 -2.30 17.97 12.86
CA PRO A 69 -2.16 18.52 14.20
C PRO A 69 -2.99 17.70 15.19
N ASP A 70 -2.40 17.35 16.33
CA ASP A 70 -3.03 16.59 17.42
C ASP A 70 -3.47 15.14 17.08
N SER A 71 -2.95 14.55 15.99
CA SER A 71 -3.19 13.14 15.66
C SER A 71 -1.95 12.30 15.82
N GLU A 72 -2.11 11.11 16.39
CA GLU A 72 -1.12 10.04 16.27
C GLU A 72 -1.18 9.42 14.86
N THR A 73 -0.05 8.89 14.40
CA THR A 73 0.09 8.23 13.11
C THR A 73 0.75 6.88 13.29
N LEU A 74 0.51 5.95 12.36
CA LEU A 74 1.21 4.68 12.40
C LEU A 74 2.71 4.88 12.24
N PRO A 75 3.53 4.20 13.05
CA PRO A 75 4.97 4.44 13.13
C PRO A 75 5.70 4.14 11.82
N ASN A 76 5.15 3.29 10.97
CA ASN A 76 5.75 2.87 9.69
C ASN A 76 5.15 3.54 8.45
N THR A 77 4.17 4.43 8.60
CA THR A 77 3.39 4.92 7.46
C THR A 77 3.75 6.36 7.10
N CYS A 78 4.40 6.53 5.94
CA CYS A 78 4.69 7.83 5.34
C CYS A 78 3.87 8.01 4.06
N ASN A 79 2.80 8.80 4.12
CA ASN A 79 2.02 9.19 2.95
C ASN A 79 2.47 10.58 2.48
N VAL A 80 2.99 10.67 1.25
CA VAL A 80 3.62 11.89 0.73
C VAL A 80 3.13 12.24 -0.67
N SER A 81 2.92 13.53 -0.90
CA SER A 81 2.62 14.14 -2.18
C SER A 81 3.79 15.03 -2.60
N ILE A 82 4.31 14.84 -3.81
CA ILE A 82 5.34 15.74 -4.38
C ILE A 82 4.62 16.77 -5.25
N LEU A 83 4.85 18.05 -4.98
CA LEU A 83 4.20 19.19 -5.64
C LEU A 83 5.11 19.75 -6.74
N GLY A 84 4.54 19.93 -7.94
CA GLY A 84 5.25 20.53 -9.06
C GLY A 84 4.52 20.38 -10.39
N PRO A 85 4.48 21.41 -11.25
CA PRO A 85 3.89 21.29 -12.58
C PRO A 85 4.71 20.31 -13.43
N GLY A 86 4.02 19.38 -14.11
CA GLY A 86 4.65 18.43 -15.03
C GLY A 86 5.28 17.19 -14.38
N LEU A 87 5.00 16.90 -13.10
CA LEU A 87 5.42 15.65 -12.46
C LEU A 87 4.71 14.45 -13.10
N GLN A 88 5.43 13.75 -13.98
CA GLN A 88 4.96 12.48 -14.54
C GLN A 88 5.37 11.31 -13.64
N GLY A 89 4.83 11.25 -12.42
CA GLY A 89 5.14 10.18 -11.46
C GLY A 89 4.73 8.81 -11.99
N VAL A 90 3.51 8.71 -12.51
CA VAL A 90 2.96 7.45 -13.05
C VAL A 90 3.69 7.01 -14.33
N SER A 91 4.01 7.94 -15.25
CA SER A 91 4.70 7.57 -16.49
C SER A 91 6.13 7.11 -16.21
N LYS A 92 6.86 7.76 -15.30
CA LYS A 92 8.25 7.38 -14.99
C LYS A 92 8.37 6.13 -14.13
N LEU A 93 7.52 5.96 -13.11
CA LEU A 93 7.50 4.76 -12.26
C LEU A 93 7.09 3.51 -13.04
N LEU A 94 6.09 3.63 -13.94
CA LEU A 94 5.67 2.51 -14.80
C LEU A 94 6.58 2.31 -16.02
N SER A 95 7.39 3.31 -16.41
CA SER A 95 8.43 3.17 -17.44
C SER A 95 9.75 2.63 -16.91
N GLY A 96 9.85 2.41 -15.60
CA GLY A 96 10.99 1.73 -14.98
C GLY A 96 11.16 0.36 -15.61
N THR A 97 12.16 0.22 -16.48
CA THR A 97 12.47 -1.04 -17.16
C THR A 97 12.90 -2.03 -16.08
N VAL A 98 12.02 -2.96 -15.71
CA VAL A 98 12.32 -4.06 -14.77
C VAL A 98 13.15 -5.10 -15.51
N GLY A 99 14.43 -4.79 -15.74
CA GLY A 99 15.40 -5.67 -16.38
C GLY A 99 15.03 -6.13 -17.81
N PRO A 100 15.97 -6.77 -18.52
CA PRO A 100 15.70 -7.29 -19.86
C PRO A 100 14.80 -8.54 -19.75
N GLY A 101 13.48 -8.36 -19.84
CA GLY A 101 12.56 -9.49 -20.06
C GLY A 101 11.13 -9.35 -19.51
N TRP A 102 10.85 -8.40 -18.62
CA TRP A 102 9.54 -8.30 -17.98
C TRP A 102 8.81 -7.02 -18.43
N LYS A 103 7.73 -7.19 -19.19
CA LYS A 103 6.82 -6.07 -19.51
C LYS A 103 5.75 -5.97 -18.44
N LEU A 104 5.70 -4.83 -17.75
CA LEU A 104 4.58 -4.47 -16.90
C LEU A 104 3.44 -3.95 -17.78
N TYR A 105 2.32 -4.66 -17.84
CA TYR A 105 1.14 -4.20 -18.57
C TYR A 105 0.38 -3.22 -17.69
N ALA A 106 0.50 -1.91 -17.97
CA ALA A 106 -0.45 -0.93 -17.45
C ALA A 106 -1.79 -1.16 -18.16
N LEU A 107 -2.84 -1.50 -17.40
CA LEU A 107 -4.19 -1.52 -17.94
C LEU A 107 -4.56 -0.08 -18.35
N PRO A 108 -5.05 0.14 -19.58
CA PRO A 108 -5.49 1.47 -19.99
C PRO A 108 -6.60 1.93 -19.04
N SER A 109 -6.49 3.16 -18.56
CA SER A 109 -7.55 3.83 -17.81
C SER A 109 -8.84 3.75 -18.61
N VAL A 110 -9.85 3.09 -18.05
CA VAL A 110 -11.19 3.05 -18.62
C VAL A 110 -11.76 4.47 -18.51
N ASP A 111 -12.00 5.10 -19.66
CA ASP A 111 -12.65 6.41 -19.74
C ASP A 111 -14.09 6.27 -19.19
N PRO A 112 -14.50 7.01 -18.13
CA PRO A 112 -15.82 6.86 -17.52
C PRO A 112 -16.97 7.35 -18.41
N TYR A 113 -16.70 7.93 -19.57
CA TYR A 113 -17.69 8.36 -20.55
C TYR A 113 -17.49 7.62 -21.87
N GLY A 114 -18.04 6.41 -21.96
CA GLY A 114 -17.91 5.51 -23.11
C GLY A 114 -18.30 6.13 -24.45
N GLN A 115 -17.35 6.78 -25.11
CA GLN A 115 -17.38 7.09 -26.53
C GLN A 115 -16.33 6.21 -27.21
N THR A 116 -16.82 5.19 -27.91
CA THR A 116 -16.02 4.43 -28.87
C THR A 116 -15.61 5.34 -30.03
N PRO A 117 -14.33 5.47 -30.39
CA PRO A 117 -13.98 5.99 -31.70
C PRO A 117 -14.21 4.85 -32.70
N SER A 118 -15.23 5.03 -33.53
CA SER A 118 -15.47 4.25 -34.73
C SER A 118 -14.28 4.30 -35.69
N SER A 119 -13.95 3.14 -36.25
CA SER A 119 -13.25 2.93 -37.52
C SER A 119 -11.92 3.66 -37.76
N PHE A 120 -10.81 2.90 -37.78
CA PHE A 120 -9.76 3.12 -38.79
C PHE A 120 -9.27 1.79 -39.36
N HIS A 121 -9.70 1.56 -40.59
CA HIS A 121 -9.17 0.58 -41.53
C HIS A 121 -7.86 1.16 -42.11
N THR A 122 -6.78 0.38 -42.18
CA THR A 122 -5.85 0.31 -43.34
C THR A 122 -4.85 -0.83 -43.14
N ARG A 123 -4.74 -1.62 -44.20
CA ARG A 123 -3.80 -2.75 -44.45
C ARG A 123 -2.33 -2.38 -44.16
N ARG A 124 -1.56 -3.32 -43.61
CA ARG A 124 -0.72 -4.26 -44.35
C ARG A 124 -0.36 -5.44 -43.46
#